data_AF-A0A645H0P3-F1
#
_entry.id   AF-A0A645H0P3-F1
#
_cell.length_a   1.000
_cell.length_b   1.000
_cell.length_c   1.000
_cell.angle_alpha   90.00
_cell.angle_beta   90.00
_cell.angle_gamma   90.00
#
_symmetry.space_group_name_H-M   'P 1'
#
loop_
_entity.id
_entity.type
_entity.pdbx_description
1 polymer ?
#
loop_
_entity_poly.entity_id
_entity_poly.type
_entity_poly.pdbx_seq_one_letter_code
_entity_poly.pdbx_strand_id
1 'polypeptide(L)'
;MWYGENKWKQIMFENMKDTIVDSTALLAMGSKSEELVMAETAVSDAWKQYFPLVCMADDDATFEAAWTALQDTLTAANVDLMTQEWTANYKSNLAKIGN
;
A
#
# COMPACT_ATOMS: atom_id res chain seq x y z
N MET A 1 4.46 -7.94 9.50
CA MET A 1 4.77 -7.26 10.77
C MET A 1 5.40 -5.93 10.49
N TRP A 2 4.54 -4.93 10.38
CA TRP A 2 4.87 -3.57 10.03
C TRP A 2 5.51 -2.82 11.22
N TYR A 3 6.18 -1.68 10.99
CA TYR A 3 6.99 -1.02 12.03
C TYR A 3 6.17 -0.53 13.24
N GLY A 4 4.88 -0.22 13.04
CA GLY A 4 3.93 0.14 14.11
C GLY A 4 3.35 -1.03 14.91
N GLU A 5 3.43 -2.26 14.41
CA GLU A 5 2.80 -3.44 15.04
C GLU A 5 3.68 -4.08 16.12
N ASN A 6 4.93 -3.62 16.27
CA ASN A 6 5.86 -4.11 17.27
C ASN A 6 6.23 -3.00 18.26
N LYS A 7 5.70 -3.10 19.49
CA LYS A 7 5.93 -2.16 20.59
C LYS A 7 7.42 -1.84 20.80
N TRP A 8 8.31 -2.81 20.67
CA TRP A 8 9.75 -2.60 20.86
C TRP A 8 10.38 -1.80 19.72
N LYS A 9 9.90 -1.98 18.48
CA LYS A 9 10.34 -1.17 17.34
C LYS A 9 9.86 0.26 17.47
N GLN A 10 8.61 0.48 17.90
CA GLN A 10 8.09 1.82 18.23
C GLN A 10 8.96 2.53 19.26
N ILE A 11 9.22 1.91 20.41
CA ILE A 11 10.05 2.49 21.46
C ILE A 11 11.46 2.82 20.95
N MET A 12 12.07 1.94 20.14
CA MET A 12 13.38 2.21 19.55
C MET A 12 13.35 3.43 18.61
N PHE A 13 12.37 3.51 17.71
CA PHE A 13 12.23 4.64 16.81
C PHE A 13 11.96 5.94 17.57
N GLU A 14 11.08 5.94 18.56
CA GLU A 14 10.79 7.10 19.42
C GLU A 14 12.01 7.56 20.22
N ASN A 15 12.85 6.64 20.72
CA ASN A 15 14.08 6.98 21.43
C ASN A 15 15.20 7.51 20.52
N MET A 16 15.16 7.18 19.23
CA MET A 16 16.10 7.70 18.23
C MET A 16 15.65 9.05 17.66
N LYS A 17 14.52 9.59 18.13
CA LYS A 17 14.03 10.91 17.73
C LYS A 17 15.09 11.99 17.95
N ASP A 18 15.26 12.87 16.98
CA ASP A 18 16.22 13.99 16.99
C ASP A 18 17.72 13.54 17.02
N THR A 19 18.00 12.28 16.70
CA THR A 19 19.37 11.75 16.54
C THR A 19 19.75 11.60 15.06
N ILE A 20 21.05 11.36 14.78
CA ILE A 20 21.53 11.09 13.41
C ILE A 20 20.95 9.82 12.78
N VAL A 21 20.27 8.98 13.56
CA VAL A 21 19.59 7.75 13.11
C VAL A 21 18.07 7.82 13.32
N ASP A 22 17.51 9.04 13.44
CA ASP A 22 16.08 9.23 13.56
C ASP A 22 15.35 8.58 12.39
N SER A 23 14.49 7.64 12.73
CA SER A 23 13.69 6.85 11.81
C SER A 23 12.23 6.79 12.25
N THR A 24 11.79 7.75 13.07
CA THR A 24 10.39 7.96 13.47
C THR A 24 9.45 8.23 12.29
N ALA A 25 9.99 8.59 11.12
CA ALA A 25 9.25 8.60 9.87
C ALA A 25 8.74 7.20 9.48
N LEU A 26 9.51 6.14 9.72
CA LEU A 26 9.11 4.77 9.39
C LEU A 26 7.93 4.25 10.23
N LEU A 27 7.57 4.95 11.30
CA LEU A 27 6.41 4.63 12.15
C LEU A 27 5.06 5.09 11.59
N ALA A 28 5.01 5.88 10.50
CA ALA A 28 3.79 6.56 10.08
C ALA A 28 2.68 5.66 9.51
N MET A 29 2.90 4.35 9.40
CA MET A 29 1.79 3.39 9.41
C MET A 29 1.84 2.68 10.77
N GLY A 30 1.26 3.31 11.79
CA GLY A 30 1.23 2.79 13.16
C GLY A 30 0.24 1.63 13.33
N SER A 31 -0.87 1.69 12.58
CA SER A 31 -1.92 0.68 12.54
C SER A 31 -2.67 0.83 11.22
N LYS A 32 -2.71 -0.21 10.40
CA LYS A 32 -3.62 -0.25 9.24
C LYS A 32 -5.03 -0.50 9.77
N SER A 33 -6.04 0.22 9.27
CA SER A 33 -7.43 -0.15 9.54
C SER A 33 -7.70 -1.55 8.99
N GLU A 34 -8.66 -2.27 9.58
CA GLU A 34 -9.08 -3.57 9.05
C GLU A 34 -9.54 -3.43 7.59
N GLU A 35 -10.21 -2.33 7.27
CA GLU A 35 -10.61 -1.98 5.90
C GLU A 35 -9.42 -1.85 4.95
N LEU A 36 -8.33 -1.20 5.37
CA LEU A 36 -7.10 -1.10 4.56
C LEU A 36 -6.44 -2.46 4.35
N VAL A 37 -6.43 -3.33 5.37
CA VAL A 37 -5.87 -4.70 5.25
C VAL A 37 -6.71 -5.55 4.29
N MET A 38 -8.04 -5.43 4.35
CA MET A 38 -8.95 -6.10 3.43
C MET A 38 -8.77 -5.60 1.99
N ALA A 39 -8.68 -4.27 1.81
CA ALA A 39 -8.43 -3.66 0.50
C ALA A 39 -7.08 -4.11 -0.08
N GLU A 40 -6.00 -4.15 0.71
CA GLU A 40 -4.69 -4.63 0.26
C GLU A 40 -4.73 -6.09 -0.22
N THR A 41 -5.47 -6.94 0.49
CA THR A 41 -5.64 -8.35 0.11
C THR A 41 -6.43 -8.45 -1.20
N ALA A 42 -7.57 -7.78 -1.29
CA ALA A 42 -8.43 -7.81 -2.46
C ALA A 42 -7.73 -7.22 -3.71
N VAL A 43 -6.99 -6.13 -3.56
CA VAL A 43 -6.17 -5.54 -4.63
C VAL A 43 -5.07 -6.50 -5.07
N SER A 44 -4.37 -7.13 -4.11
CA SER A 44 -3.34 -8.13 -4.42
C SER A 44 -3.91 -9.30 -5.23
N ASP A 45 -5.09 -9.79 -4.85
CA ASP A 45 -5.72 -10.92 -5.52
C ASP A 45 -6.27 -10.55 -6.91
N ALA A 46 -6.81 -9.34 -7.07
CA ALA A 46 -7.20 -8.81 -8.39
C ALA A 46 -6.01 -8.80 -9.37
N TRP A 47 -4.86 -8.29 -8.93
CA TRP A 47 -3.65 -8.31 -9.74
C TRP A 47 -3.20 -9.73 -10.09
N LYS A 48 -3.13 -10.65 -9.11
CA LYS A 48 -2.74 -12.04 -9.37
C LYS A 48 -3.68 -12.74 -10.36
N GLN A 49 -4.97 -12.45 -10.29
CA GLN A 49 -5.97 -13.08 -11.12
C GLN A 49 -5.92 -12.58 -12.57
N TYR A 50 -5.90 -11.27 -12.78
CA TYR A 50 -6.10 -10.71 -14.12
C TYR A 50 -4.82 -10.31 -14.84
N PHE A 51 -3.74 -10.00 -14.12
CA PHE A 51 -2.47 -9.63 -14.76
C PHE A 51 -1.93 -10.70 -15.73
N PRO A 52 -1.94 -12.00 -15.41
CA PRO A 52 -1.51 -13.02 -16.36
C PRO A 52 -2.40 -13.04 -17.61
N LEU A 53 -3.71 -12.82 -17.47
CA LEU A 53 -4.65 -12.82 -18.58
C LEU A 53 -4.39 -11.66 -19.53
N VAL A 54 -4.08 -10.48 -18.99
CA VAL A 54 -3.67 -9.30 -19.77
C VAL A 54 -2.36 -9.57 -20.50
N CYS A 55 -1.35 -10.14 -19.83
CA CYS A 55 -0.05 -10.40 -20.43
C CYS A 55 -0.02 -11.54 -21.46
N MET A 56 -0.96 -12.48 -21.38
CA MET A 56 -1.06 -13.64 -22.28
C MET A 56 -2.14 -13.46 -23.36
N ALA A 57 -2.69 -12.26 -23.52
CA ALA A 57 -3.71 -12.01 -24.54
C ALA A 57 -3.11 -12.17 -25.95
N ASP A 58 -3.80 -12.95 -26.80
CA ASP A 58 -3.37 -13.25 -28.17
C ASP A 58 -3.84 -12.18 -29.19
N ASP A 59 -4.77 -11.31 -28.80
CA ASP A 59 -5.30 -10.23 -29.61
C ASP A 59 -5.78 -9.02 -28.76
N ASP A 60 -5.98 -7.89 -29.43
CA ASP A 60 -6.38 -6.63 -28.79
C ASP A 60 -7.74 -6.75 -28.09
N ALA A 61 -8.68 -7.52 -28.63
CA ALA A 61 -10.01 -7.66 -28.03
C ALA A 61 -9.95 -8.40 -26.69
N THR A 62 -9.14 -9.45 -26.62
CA THR A 62 -8.88 -10.25 -25.42
C THR A 62 -8.10 -9.44 -24.40
N PHE A 63 -7.12 -8.64 -24.85
CA PHE A 63 -6.40 -7.71 -23.99
C PHE A 63 -7.34 -6.70 -23.35
N GLU A 64 -8.16 -5.99 -24.14
CA GLU A 64 -9.05 -4.95 -23.63
C GLU A 64 -10.11 -5.51 -22.66
N ALA A 65 -10.62 -6.72 -22.94
CA ALA A 65 -11.55 -7.39 -22.03
C ALA A 65 -10.88 -7.74 -20.67
N ALA A 66 -9.68 -8.32 -20.70
CA ALA A 66 -8.93 -8.66 -19.49
C ALA A 66 -8.48 -7.42 -18.72
N TRP A 67 -8.10 -6.36 -19.44
CA TRP A 67 -7.68 -5.08 -18.87
C TRP A 67 -8.83 -4.36 -18.18
N THR A 68 -9.99 -4.29 -18.84
CA THR A 68 -11.21 -3.73 -18.24
C THR A 68 -11.62 -4.51 -16.99
N ALA A 69 -11.61 -5.84 -17.04
CA ALA A 69 -11.94 -6.68 -15.89
C ALA A 69 -10.99 -6.47 -14.69
N LEU A 70 -9.68 -6.27 -14.95
CA LEU A 70 -8.72 -5.90 -13.92
C LEU A 70 -9.07 -4.56 -13.29
N GLN A 71 -9.34 -3.52 -14.11
CA GLN A 71 -9.69 -2.19 -13.62
C GLN A 71 -10.95 -2.21 -12.76
N ASP A 72 -12.01 -2.86 -13.22
CA ASP A 72 -13.27 -3.00 -12.48
C ASP A 72 -13.06 -3.72 -11.14
N THR A 73 -12.27 -4.79 -11.15
CA THR A 73 -11.97 -5.54 -9.92
C THR A 73 -11.14 -4.70 -8.94
N LEU A 74 -10.18 -3.91 -9.42
CA LEU A 74 -9.41 -2.99 -8.57
C LEU A 74 -10.29 -1.91 -7.95
N THR A 75 -11.22 -1.34 -8.71
CA THR A 75 -12.19 -0.37 -8.19
C THR A 75 -13.09 -1.03 -7.13
N ALA A 76 -13.59 -2.24 -7.38
CA ALA A 76 -14.39 -2.99 -6.41
C ALA A 76 -13.59 -3.37 -5.15
N ALA A 77 -12.28 -3.60 -5.29
CA ALA A 77 -11.36 -3.87 -4.20
C ALA A 77 -10.96 -2.63 -3.38
N ASN A 78 -11.54 -1.46 -3.68
CA ASN A 78 -11.26 -0.19 -3.01
C ASN A 78 -9.78 0.24 -3.11
N VAL A 79 -9.20 0.14 -4.32
CA VAL A 79 -7.83 0.61 -4.61
C VAL A 79 -7.65 2.11 -4.28
N ASP A 80 -8.72 2.89 -4.30
CA ASP A 80 -8.72 4.32 -3.95
C ASP A 80 -8.39 4.55 -2.48
N LEU A 81 -8.98 3.77 -1.56
CA LEU A 81 -8.62 3.81 -0.13
C LEU A 81 -7.14 3.51 0.06
N MET A 82 -6.63 2.46 -0.58
CA MET A 82 -5.22 2.08 -0.49
C MET A 82 -4.31 3.22 -1.00
N THR A 83 -4.67 3.81 -2.14
CA THR A 83 -3.93 4.93 -2.75
C THR A 83 -3.92 6.16 -1.84
N GLN A 84 -5.07 6.50 -1.25
CA GLN A 84 -5.20 7.64 -0.35
C GLN A 84 -4.34 7.46 0.90
N GLU A 85 -4.48 6.32 1.60
CA GLU A 85 -3.75 6.02 2.83
C GLU A 85 -2.24 5.98 2.60
N TRP A 86 -1.80 5.34 1.51
CA TRP A 86 -0.38 5.25 1.19
C TRP A 86 0.20 6.60 0.77
N THR A 87 -0.56 7.42 0.03
CA THR A 87 -0.15 8.78 -0.33
C THR A 87 -0.03 9.68 0.90
N ALA A 88 -1.01 9.62 1.81
CA ALA A 88 -0.99 10.37 3.06
C ALA A 88 0.21 9.98 3.93
N ASN A 89 0.46 8.67 4.05
CA ASN A 89 1.64 8.14 4.74
C ASN A 89 2.95 8.62 4.11
N TYR A 90 3.09 8.52 2.78
CA TYR A 90 4.27 8.98 2.07
C TYR A 90 4.55 10.47 2.30
N LYS A 91 3.52 11.32 2.20
CA LYS A 91 3.64 12.77 2.48
C LYS A 91 4.04 13.05 3.93
N SER A 92 3.44 12.33 4.89
CA SER A 92 3.79 12.43 6.31
C SER A 92 5.27 12.09 6.56
N ASN A 93 5.79 11.09 5.85
CA ASN A 93 7.19 10.68 5.96
C ASN A 93 8.15 11.69 5.35
N LEU A 94 7.82 12.23 4.17
CA LEU A 94 8.62 13.27 3.55
C LEU A 94 8.72 14.52 4.44
N ALA A 95 7.62 14.92 5.10
CA ALA A 95 7.63 16.07 6.01
C ALA A 95 8.53 15.89 7.24
N LYS A 96 8.78 14.64 7.65
CA LYS A 96 9.68 14.29 8.74
C LYS A 96 11.15 14.17 8.32
N ILE A 97 11.42 14.00 7.02
CA ILE A 97 12.78 13.91 6.45
C ILE A 97 13.29 15.30 6.03
N GLY A 98 12.38 16.24 5.71
CA GLY A 98 12.71 17.59 5.22
C GLY A 98 12.86 18.69 6.28
N ASN A 99 12.88 18.34 7.57
CA ASN A 99 13.16 19.22 8.71
C ASN A 99 14.28 18.62 9.57
#